data_AF-D3ATG8-F1
#
_entry.id   AF-D3ATG8-F1
#
_cell.length_a   1.000
_cell.length_b   1.000
_cell.length_c   1.000
_cell.angle_alpha   90.00
_cell.angle_beta   90.00
_cell.angle_gamma   90.00
#
_symmetry.space_group_name_H-M   'P 1'
#
loop_
_entity.id
_entity.type
_entity.pdbx_description
1 polymer ?
#
loop_
_entity_poly.entity_id
_entity_poly.type
_entity_poly.pdbx_seq_one_letter_code
_entity_poly.pdbx_strand_id
1 'polypeptide(L)'
;MYRLYKKNELNFSLVWIISYVVLFSVADSFSASLGTEKIIAAPVAIVFTLLLLVFVSKHNLKEKYGLCSFNGSLRNFLYFTPLLLIMSINLWNGVTMKLSVLETVLYILSMLCVGFIEEIIFRGFLFKALYNDNVKLAIVISSVTFGIGHIVNLLNGKDLIPTLLQVCYAIAIGFLFTIIFYKGKSLLPCIIAHSFVNSSSVFAVE
;
A
#
# COMPACT_ATOMS: atom_id res chain seq x y z
N MET A 1 -5.98 20.62 -3.27
CA MET A 1 -5.97 19.52 -2.27
C MET A 1 -6.33 19.95 -0.85
N TYR A 2 -5.63 20.88 -0.19
CA TYR A 2 -5.93 21.20 1.22
C TYR A 2 -7.35 21.76 1.49
N ARG A 3 -7.89 22.57 0.57
CA ARG A 3 -9.29 23.03 0.64
C ARG A 3 -10.29 21.86 0.59
N LEU A 4 -10.04 20.87 -0.27
CA LEU A 4 -10.88 19.66 -0.37
C LEU A 4 -10.81 18.86 0.93
N TYR A 5 -9.59 18.64 1.43
CA TYR A 5 -9.35 17.98 2.72
C TYR A 5 -10.17 18.61 3.86
N LYS A 6 -10.11 19.94 4.01
CA LYS A 6 -10.85 20.67 5.04
C LYS A 6 -12.38 20.58 4.88
N LYS A 7 -12.85 20.48 3.63
CA LYS A 7 -14.29 20.41 3.33
C LYS A 7 -14.84 19.00 3.58
N ASN A 8 -14.12 17.97 3.15
CA ASN A 8 -14.55 16.58 3.24
C ASN A 8 -13.33 15.65 3.13
N GLU A 9 -12.95 15.01 4.25
CA GLU A 9 -11.81 14.09 4.31
C GLU A 9 -12.03 12.83 3.47
N LEU A 10 -13.27 12.33 3.36
CA LEU A 10 -13.58 11.14 2.56
C LEU A 10 -13.37 11.42 1.07
N ASN A 11 -13.92 12.51 0.53
CA ASN A 11 -13.73 12.88 -0.87
C ASN A 11 -12.25 13.13 -1.18
N PHE A 12 -11.52 13.73 -0.24
CA PHE A 12 -10.07 13.87 -0.35
C PHE A 12 -9.36 12.51 -0.48
N SER A 13 -9.70 11.55 0.36
CA SER A 13 -9.15 10.18 0.30
C SER A 13 -9.48 9.49 -1.02
N LEU A 14 -10.73 9.57 -1.48
CA LEU A 14 -11.18 8.95 -2.73
C LEU A 14 -10.45 9.52 -3.95
N VAL A 15 -10.20 10.84 -3.99
CA VAL A 15 -9.42 11.47 -5.07
C VAL A 15 -8.01 10.92 -5.12
N TRP A 16 -7.35 10.73 -3.97
CA TRP A 16 -6.01 10.14 -3.92
C TRP A 16 -5.99 8.69 -4.36
N ILE A 17 -6.99 7.89 -3.95
CA ILE A 17 -7.12 6.48 -4.37
C ILE A 17 -7.32 6.38 -5.89
N ILE A 18 -8.25 7.16 -6.45
CA ILE A 18 -8.52 7.16 -7.91
C ILE A 18 -7.27 7.62 -8.67
N SER A 19 -6.62 8.70 -8.19
CA SER A 19 -5.38 9.20 -8.80
C SER A 19 -4.28 8.15 -8.78
N TYR A 20 -4.11 7.45 -7.64
CA TYR A 20 -3.14 6.37 -7.50
C TYR A 20 -3.42 5.24 -8.49
N VAL A 21 -4.64 4.69 -8.48
CA VAL A 21 -5.04 3.57 -9.33
C VAL A 21 -4.83 3.87 -10.82
N VAL A 22 -5.32 5.03 -11.29
CA VAL A 22 -5.23 5.41 -12.69
C VAL A 22 -3.78 5.66 -13.09
N LEU A 23 -3.06 6.44 -12.30
CA LEU A 23 -1.69 6.84 -12.63
C LEU A 23 -0.74 5.64 -12.68
N PHE A 24 -0.88 4.68 -11.75
CA PHE A 24 -0.02 3.50 -11.70
C PHE A 24 -0.38 2.47 -12.77
N SER A 25 -1.67 2.26 -13.07
CA SER A 25 -2.09 1.43 -14.21
C SER A 25 -1.51 1.95 -15.54
N VAL A 26 -1.56 3.27 -15.76
CA VAL A 26 -0.97 3.91 -16.93
C VAL A 26 0.57 3.79 -16.90
N ALA A 27 1.22 4.15 -15.80
CA ALA A 27 2.67 4.14 -15.71
C ALA A 27 3.28 2.74 -15.87
N ASP A 28 2.62 1.71 -15.35
CA ASP A 28 3.03 0.31 -15.54
C ASP A 28 2.84 -0.13 -16.99
N SER A 29 1.69 0.19 -17.60
CA SER A 29 1.43 -0.13 -19.01
C SER A 29 2.45 0.52 -19.96
N PHE A 30 2.79 1.79 -19.70
CA PHE A 30 3.82 2.50 -20.47
C PHE A 30 5.22 1.93 -20.21
N SER A 31 5.55 1.55 -18.97
CA SER A 31 6.84 0.90 -18.68
C SER A 31 7.00 -0.39 -19.48
N ALA A 32 5.97 -1.24 -19.50
CA ALA A 32 5.94 -2.48 -20.27
C ALA A 32 6.10 -2.21 -21.78
N SER A 33 5.46 -1.17 -22.32
CA SER A 33 5.58 -0.80 -23.74
C SER A 33 7.00 -0.40 -24.17
N LEU A 34 7.83 0.07 -23.23
CA LEU A 34 9.22 0.45 -23.46
C LEU A 34 10.19 -0.73 -23.29
N GLY A 35 9.70 -1.90 -22.86
CA GLY A 35 10.50 -3.12 -22.69
C GLY A 35 11.40 -3.15 -21.45
N THR A 36 11.26 -2.17 -20.55
CA THR A 36 12.03 -2.11 -19.29
C THR A 36 11.07 -1.98 -18.12
N GLU A 37 11.07 -2.98 -17.25
CA GLU A 37 10.18 -3.00 -16.08
C GLU A 37 10.36 -1.76 -15.19
N LYS A 38 9.23 -1.16 -14.80
CA LYS A 38 9.14 -0.03 -13.87
C LYS A 38 9.92 1.24 -14.24
N ILE A 39 10.41 1.39 -15.48
CA ILE A 39 11.18 2.56 -15.90
C ILE A 39 10.40 3.89 -15.79
N ILE A 40 9.08 3.86 -16.01
CA ILE A 40 8.18 5.01 -15.80
C ILE A 40 7.53 4.94 -14.42
N ALA A 41 7.11 3.76 -13.99
CA ALA A 41 6.39 3.58 -12.74
C ALA A 41 7.22 3.96 -11.50
N ALA A 42 8.52 3.66 -11.48
CA ALA A 42 9.37 4.00 -10.33
C ALA A 42 9.52 5.52 -10.13
N PRO A 43 9.88 6.33 -11.15
CA PRO A 43 9.87 7.79 -11.03
C PRO A 43 8.50 8.35 -10.61
N VAL A 44 7.41 7.85 -11.20
CA VAL A 44 6.04 8.24 -10.85
C VAL A 44 5.76 7.96 -9.38
N ALA A 45 6.15 6.78 -8.87
CA ALA A 45 5.95 6.40 -7.49
C ALA A 45 6.74 7.28 -6.52
N ILE A 46 7.97 7.65 -6.87
CA ILE A 46 8.80 8.58 -6.09
C ILE A 46 8.10 9.94 -6.02
N VAL A 47 7.68 10.50 -7.15
CA VAL A 47 7.00 11.80 -7.19
C VAL A 47 5.70 11.77 -6.37
N PHE A 48 4.88 10.72 -6.52
CA PHE A 48 3.63 10.59 -5.78
C PHE A 48 3.87 10.49 -4.26
N THR A 49 4.87 9.70 -3.85
CA THR A 49 5.31 9.59 -2.46
C THR A 49 5.73 10.94 -1.89
N LEU A 50 6.54 11.70 -2.64
CA LEU A 50 6.98 13.04 -2.25
C LEU A 50 5.80 14.01 -2.13
N LEU A 51 4.84 13.97 -3.05
CA LEU A 51 3.63 14.80 -2.98
C LEU A 51 2.81 14.52 -1.71
N LEU A 52 2.62 13.24 -1.37
CA LEU A 52 1.95 12.84 -0.13
C LEU A 52 2.73 13.31 1.11
N LEU A 53 4.05 13.08 1.15
CA LEU A 53 4.91 13.49 2.27
C LEU A 53 4.93 15.00 2.46
N VAL A 54 5.04 15.77 1.38
CA VAL A 54 4.98 17.23 1.40
C VAL A 54 3.62 17.69 1.89
N PHE A 55 2.52 17.11 1.40
CA PHE A 55 1.18 17.46 1.86
C PHE A 55 1.01 17.20 3.37
N VAL A 56 1.35 16.00 3.83
CA VAL A 56 1.21 15.61 5.24
C VAL A 56 2.10 16.46 6.14
N SER A 57 3.34 16.73 5.72
CA SER A 57 4.29 17.54 6.49
C SER A 57 3.90 19.01 6.54
N LYS A 58 3.55 19.61 5.40
CA LYS A 58 3.17 21.03 5.29
C LYS A 58 1.96 21.40 6.14
N HIS A 59 1.09 20.44 6.40
CA HIS A 59 -0.14 20.63 7.18
C HIS A 59 -0.08 20.01 8.59
N ASN A 60 1.10 19.57 9.06
CA ASN A 60 1.31 18.97 10.38
C ASN A 60 0.40 17.76 10.66
N LEU A 61 0.16 16.93 9.65
CA LEU A 61 -0.76 15.78 9.73
C LEU A 61 -0.05 14.45 10.00
N LYS A 62 1.27 14.47 10.27
CA LYS A 62 2.09 13.25 10.45
C LYS A 62 1.52 12.35 11.55
N GLU A 63 1.29 12.88 12.75
CA GLU A 63 0.74 12.10 13.86
C GLU A 63 -0.70 11.67 13.62
N LYS A 64 -1.54 12.54 13.03
CA LYS A 64 -2.94 12.22 12.69
C LYS A 64 -3.01 10.97 11.81
N TYR A 65 -2.09 10.87 10.85
CA TYR A 65 -2.01 9.76 9.89
C TYR A 65 -1.00 8.68 10.27
N GLY A 66 -0.43 8.72 11.48
CA GLY A 66 0.40 7.62 11.97
C GLY A 66 1.81 7.53 11.41
N LEU A 67 2.35 8.60 10.82
CA LEU A 67 3.77 8.73 10.53
C LEU A 67 4.55 9.11 11.80
N CYS A 68 4.43 8.26 12.81
CA CYS A 68 5.04 8.41 14.13
C CYS A 68 5.52 7.04 14.64
N SER A 69 6.22 7.02 15.76
CA SER A 69 6.62 5.77 16.41
C SER A 69 5.41 4.95 16.84
N PHE A 70 5.56 3.63 16.82
CA PHE A 70 4.54 2.70 17.29
C PHE A 70 4.38 2.80 18.81
N ASN A 71 3.15 3.01 19.29
CA ASN A 71 2.85 3.15 20.71
C ASN A 71 1.84 2.07 21.15
N GLY A 72 2.31 0.82 21.22
CA GLY A 72 1.50 -0.35 21.56
C GLY A 72 2.04 -1.14 22.75
N SER A 73 1.17 -1.94 23.39
CA SER A 73 1.53 -2.77 24.55
C SER A 73 2.17 -4.11 24.15
N LEU A 74 2.75 -4.84 25.11
CA LEU A 74 3.33 -6.17 24.89
C LEU A 74 2.38 -7.18 24.22
N ARG A 75 1.06 -7.09 24.48
CA ARG A 75 0.07 -7.95 23.81
C ARG A 75 -0.04 -7.69 22.32
N ASN A 76 0.35 -6.49 21.86
CA ASN A 76 0.35 -6.17 20.44
C ASN A 76 1.47 -6.88 19.66
N PHE A 77 2.49 -7.41 20.34
CA PHE A 77 3.53 -8.21 19.67
C PHE A 77 2.97 -9.48 19.03
N LEU A 78 1.88 -10.04 19.57
CA LEU A 78 1.20 -11.18 18.96
C LEU A 78 0.59 -10.84 17.59
N TYR A 79 0.20 -9.58 17.35
CA TYR A 79 -0.27 -9.14 16.03
C TYR A 79 0.88 -9.01 15.01
N PHE A 80 2.13 -8.91 15.47
CA PHE A 80 3.29 -8.96 14.59
C PHE A 80 3.65 -10.39 14.17
N THR A 81 3.18 -11.43 14.85
CA THR A 81 3.47 -12.82 14.46
C THR A 81 2.91 -13.15 13.06
N PRO A 82 1.61 -12.91 12.76
CA PRO A 82 1.12 -13.06 11.38
C PRO A 82 1.85 -12.15 10.38
N LEU A 83 2.27 -10.96 10.80
CA LEU A 83 2.98 -10.01 9.95
C LEU A 83 4.35 -10.55 9.51
N LEU A 84 5.13 -11.07 10.46
CA LEU A 84 6.44 -11.67 10.20
C LEU A 84 6.32 -12.92 9.32
N LEU A 85 5.30 -13.74 9.58
CA LEU A 85 5.00 -14.90 8.73
C LEU A 85 4.79 -14.45 7.28
N ILE A 86 3.89 -13.49 7.06
CA ILE A 86 3.58 -12.94 5.73
C ILE A 86 4.82 -12.37 5.04
N MET A 87 5.65 -11.60 5.76
CA MET A 87 6.89 -11.05 5.21
C MET A 87 7.82 -12.14 4.69
N SER A 88 7.84 -13.32 5.32
CA SER A 88 8.75 -14.40 4.92
C SER A 88 8.25 -15.24 3.73
N ILE A 89 6.96 -15.20 3.38
CA ILE A 89 6.32 -16.14 2.43
C ILE A 89 7.04 -16.18 1.07
N ASN A 90 7.41 -15.02 0.52
CA ASN A 90 8.08 -14.94 -0.79
C ASN A 90 9.41 -15.69 -0.86
N LEU A 91 10.03 -15.98 0.29
CA LEU A 91 11.36 -16.58 0.38
C LEU A 91 11.33 -18.08 0.72
N TRP A 92 10.15 -18.65 1.00
CA TRP A 92 10.03 -20.04 1.47
C TRP A 92 10.44 -21.06 0.41
N ASN A 93 10.17 -20.77 -0.86
CA ASN A 93 10.51 -21.64 -2.00
C ASN A 93 11.91 -21.35 -2.56
N GLY A 94 12.69 -20.48 -1.92
CA GLY A 94 14.01 -20.05 -2.37
C GLY A 94 14.05 -18.64 -2.93
N VAL A 95 15.21 -18.26 -3.47
CA VAL A 95 15.52 -16.90 -3.95
C VAL A 95 16.11 -17.01 -5.36
N THR A 96 15.58 -16.23 -6.30
CA THR A 96 16.03 -16.19 -7.70
C THR A 96 16.20 -14.76 -8.21
N MET A 97 16.97 -14.57 -9.29
CA MET A 97 17.13 -13.28 -9.97
C MET A 97 16.40 -13.34 -11.32
N LYS A 98 15.19 -12.78 -11.39
CA LYS A 98 14.34 -12.81 -12.60
C LYS A 98 14.62 -11.67 -13.58
N LEU A 99 14.98 -10.50 -13.05
CA LEU A 99 15.13 -9.26 -13.80
C LEU A 99 16.61 -8.85 -13.90
N SER A 100 16.92 -7.95 -14.83
CA SER A 100 18.23 -7.31 -14.86
C SER A 100 18.49 -6.52 -13.55
N VAL A 101 19.75 -6.18 -13.27
CA VAL A 101 20.10 -5.41 -12.07
C VAL A 101 19.36 -4.07 -12.04
N LEU A 102 19.30 -3.37 -13.19
CA LEU A 102 18.59 -2.09 -13.29
C LEU A 102 17.10 -2.24 -13.00
N GLU A 103 16.44 -3.19 -13.65
CA GLU A 103 15.01 -3.46 -13.46
C GLU A 103 14.69 -3.91 -12.03
N THR A 104 15.56 -4.72 -11.42
CA THR A 104 15.43 -5.11 -10.01
C THR A 104 15.47 -3.89 -9.09
N VAL A 105 16.40 -2.96 -9.31
CA VAL A 105 16.49 -1.72 -8.53
C VAL A 105 15.25 -0.86 -8.72
N LEU A 106 14.81 -0.66 -9.98
CA LEU A 106 13.60 0.11 -10.29
C LEU A 106 12.35 -0.52 -9.65
N TYR A 107 12.25 -1.85 -9.71
CA TYR A 107 11.15 -2.60 -9.10
C TYR A 107 11.11 -2.43 -7.60
N ILE A 108 12.23 -2.63 -6.90
CA ILE A 108 12.32 -2.46 -5.45
C ILE A 108 11.96 -1.02 -5.08
N LEU A 109 12.54 -0.01 -5.74
CA LEU A 109 12.22 1.39 -5.47
C LEU A 109 10.74 1.71 -5.65
N SER A 110 10.14 1.20 -6.74
CA SER A 110 8.70 1.34 -7.00
C SER A 110 7.88 0.68 -5.90
N MET A 111 8.22 -0.55 -5.49
CA MET A 111 7.45 -1.31 -4.50
C MET A 111 7.59 -0.75 -3.08
N LEU A 112 8.75 -0.21 -2.72
CA LEU A 112 8.93 0.54 -1.49
C LEU A 112 7.99 1.75 -1.44
N CYS A 113 7.92 2.51 -2.52
CA CYS A 113 7.02 3.66 -2.66
C CYS A 113 5.54 3.23 -2.62
N VAL A 114 5.17 2.17 -3.36
CA VAL A 114 3.79 1.64 -3.36
C VAL A 114 3.35 1.24 -1.96
N GLY A 115 4.16 0.48 -1.23
CA GLY A 115 3.83 0.09 0.15
C GLY A 115 3.61 1.30 1.05
N PHE A 116 4.41 2.37 0.92
CA PHE A 116 4.16 3.62 1.64
C PHE A 116 2.86 4.32 1.20
N ILE A 117 2.66 4.48 -0.11
CA ILE A 117 1.52 5.21 -0.70
C ILE A 117 0.22 4.55 -0.26
N GLU A 118 0.12 3.23 -0.43
CA GLU A 118 -1.10 2.49 -0.14
C GLU A 118 -1.47 2.55 1.35
N GLU A 119 -0.50 2.39 2.25
CA GLU A 119 -0.77 2.53 3.68
C GLU A 119 -1.26 3.95 4.04
N ILE A 120 -0.67 4.98 3.42
CA ILE A 120 -1.10 6.37 3.65
C ILE A 120 -2.51 6.63 3.10
N ILE A 121 -2.84 6.22 1.88
CA ILE A 121 -4.14 6.54 1.29
C ILE A 121 -5.28 5.70 1.88
N PHE A 122 -5.05 4.41 2.14
CA PHE A 122 -6.09 3.51 2.64
C PHE A 122 -6.25 3.61 4.16
N ARG A 123 -5.15 3.55 4.94
CA ARG A 123 -5.23 3.54 6.40
C ARG A 123 -5.03 4.94 6.98
N GLY A 124 -4.11 5.71 6.42
CA GLY A 124 -3.94 7.12 6.78
C GLY A 124 -5.19 7.94 6.46
N PHE A 125 -5.59 8.03 5.19
CA PHE A 125 -6.64 8.94 4.76
C PHE A 125 -8.04 8.31 4.84
N LEU A 126 -8.31 7.22 4.10
CA LEU A 126 -9.65 6.63 4.01
C LEU A 126 -10.18 6.13 5.36
N PHE A 127 -9.40 5.29 6.06
CA PHE A 127 -9.82 4.78 7.37
C PHE A 127 -10.01 5.91 8.39
N LYS A 128 -9.11 6.91 8.47
CA LYS A 128 -9.30 8.04 9.40
C LYS A 128 -10.48 8.93 9.05
N ALA A 129 -10.80 9.09 7.77
CA ALA A 129 -11.98 9.83 7.35
C ALA A 129 -13.29 9.17 7.82
N LEU A 130 -13.33 7.83 7.88
CA LEU A 130 -14.49 7.04 8.31
C LEU A 130 -14.49 6.74 9.83
N TYR A 131 -13.35 6.91 10.50
CA TYR A 131 -13.11 6.43 11.85
C TYR A 131 -14.09 6.99 12.90
N ASN A 132 -14.45 8.26 12.78
CA ASN A 132 -15.26 8.94 13.78
C ASN A 132 -16.74 8.52 13.77
N ASP A 133 -17.23 8.00 12.64
CA ASP A 133 -18.63 7.61 12.49
C ASP A 133 -18.88 6.20 13.04
N ASN A 134 -18.08 5.23 12.59
CA ASN A 134 -18.17 3.85 13.06
C ASN A 134 -16.86 3.10 12.80
N VAL A 135 -16.10 2.85 13.87
CA VAL A 135 -14.78 2.19 13.79
C VAL A 135 -14.84 0.81 13.14
N LYS A 136 -15.86 -0.02 13.46
CA LYS A 136 -15.96 -1.37 12.88
C LYS A 136 -16.20 -1.29 11.38
N LEU A 137 -17.09 -0.40 10.95
CA LEU A 137 -17.38 -0.20 9.54
C LEU A 137 -16.18 0.42 8.80
N ALA A 138 -15.47 1.37 9.42
CA ALA A 138 -14.25 1.95 8.87
C ALA A 138 -13.16 0.89 8.62
N ILE A 139 -13.01 -0.08 9.55
CA ILE A 139 -12.10 -1.21 9.35
C ILE A 139 -12.52 -2.00 8.11
N VAL A 140 -13.78 -2.42 8.04
CA VAL A 140 -14.29 -3.24 6.93
C VAL A 140 -14.15 -2.51 5.59
N ILE A 141 -14.62 -1.26 5.50
CA ILE A 141 -14.57 -0.48 4.26
C ILE A 141 -13.13 -0.26 3.82
N SER A 142 -12.22 0.12 4.72
CA SER A 142 -10.82 0.33 4.37
C SER A 142 -10.18 -0.95 3.81
N SER A 143 -10.42 -2.10 4.44
CA SER A 143 -9.82 -3.38 4.04
C SER A 143 -10.43 -3.93 2.74
N VAL A 144 -11.75 -3.83 2.59
CA VAL A 144 -12.44 -4.26 1.36
C VAL A 144 -12.05 -3.36 0.18
N THR A 145 -11.98 -2.04 0.37
CA THR A 145 -11.58 -1.12 -0.71
C THR A 145 -10.14 -1.36 -1.15
N PHE A 146 -9.23 -1.63 -0.21
CA PHE A 146 -7.84 -1.99 -0.52
C PHE A 146 -7.75 -3.26 -1.37
N GLY A 147 -8.47 -4.32 -0.99
CA GLY A 147 -8.50 -5.56 -1.77
C GLY A 147 -9.16 -5.42 -3.13
N ILE A 148 -10.34 -4.78 -3.20
CA ILE A 148 -11.07 -4.55 -4.46
C ILE A 148 -10.28 -3.71 -5.46
N GLY A 149 -9.39 -2.81 -4.98
CA GLY A 149 -8.50 -2.04 -5.85
C GLY A 149 -7.67 -2.93 -6.80
N HIS A 150 -7.38 -4.17 -6.42
CA HIS A 150 -6.62 -5.12 -7.22
C HIS A 150 -7.41 -5.71 -8.39
N ILE A 151 -8.74 -5.54 -8.44
CA ILE A 151 -9.56 -5.92 -9.60
C ILE A 151 -9.11 -5.18 -10.87
N VAL A 152 -8.50 -4.01 -10.73
CA VAL A 152 -7.92 -3.24 -11.85
C VAL A 152 -6.86 -4.04 -12.60
N ASN A 153 -6.21 -5.02 -11.96
CA ASN A 153 -5.28 -5.92 -12.64
C ASN A 153 -5.96 -6.77 -13.73
N LEU A 154 -7.23 -7.14 -13.57
CA LEU A 154 -8.01 -7.80 -14.63
C LEU A 154 -8.19 -6.88 -15.84
N LEU A 155 -8.48 -5.60 -15.58
CA LEU A 155 -8.61 -4.59 -16.64
C LEU A 155 -7.28 -4.35 -17.36
N ASN A 156 -6.16 -4.57 -16.67
CA ASN A 156 -4.81 -4.55 -17.23
C ASN A 156 -4.37 -5.90 -17.84
N GLY A 157 -5.29 -6.86 -18.01
CA GLY A 157 -5.03 -8.11 -18.73
C GLY A 157 -4.45 -9.26 -17.90
N LYS A 158 -4.50 -9.20 -16.56
CA LYS A 158 -4.11 -10.34 -15.70
C LYS A 158 -5.21 -11.42 -15.64
N ASP A 159 -4.80 -12.64 -15.33
CA ASP A 159 -5.70 -13.80 -15.25
C ASP A 159 -6.74 -13.69 -14.13
N LEU A 160 -7.92 -14.24 -14.38
CA LEU A 160 -9.07 -14.16 -13.47
C LEU A 160 -8.78 -14.78 -12.09
N ILE A 161 -8.42 -16.07 -12.06
CA ILE A 161 -8.30 -16.83 -10.81
C ILE A 161 -7.19 -16.27 -9.90
N PRO A 162 -5.95 -16.04 -10.39
CA PRO A 162 -4.90 -15.43 -9.56
C PRO A 162 -5.29 -14.05 -9.01
N THR A 163 -5.98 -13.24 -9.82
CA THR A 163 -6.41 -11.90 -9.37
C THR A 163 -7.51 -11.98 -8.31
N LEU A 164 -8.47 -12.90 -8.42
CA LEU A 164 -9.49 -13.09 -7.38
C LEU A 164 -8.86 -13.56 -6.06
N LEU A 165 -7.88 -14.47 -6.13
CA LEU A 165 -7.12 -14.89 -4.95
C LEU A 165 -6.34 -13.71 -4.35
N GLN A 166 -5.72 -12.88 -5.19
CA GLN A 166 -5.04 -11.66 -4.77
C GLN A 166 -6.00 -10.69 -4.06
N VAL A 167 -7.22 -10.50 -4.56
CA VAL A 167 -8.24 -9.67 -3.90
C VAL A 167 -8.57 -10.24 -2.52
N CYS A 168 -8.87 -11.53 -2.40
CA CYS A 168 -9.17 -12.16 -1.10
C CYS A 168 -8.01 -12.01 -0.11
N TYR A 169 -6.78 -12.27 -0.57
CA TYR A 169 -5.56 -12.12 0.21
C TYR A 169 -5.34 -10.66 0.65
N ALA A 170 -5.50 -9.71 -0.26
CA ALA A 170 -5.36 -8.29 0.02
C ALA A 170 -6.43 -7.77 1.00
N ILE A 171 -7.67 -8.29 0.97
CA ILE A 171 -8.68 -7.96 2.00
C ILE A 171 -8.22 -8.46 3.37
N ALA A 172 -7.74 -9.70 3.47
CA ALA A 172 -7.32 -10.29 4.74
C ALA A 172 -6.11 -9.55 5.36
N ILE A 173 -5.09 -9.27 4.56
CA ILE A 173 -3.95 -8.43 4.98
C ILE A 173 -4.39 -6.99 5.25
N GLY A 174 -5.31 -6.50 4.42
CA GLY A 174 -6.01 -5.24 4.59
C GLY A 174 -6.56 -5.07 6.00
N PHE A 175 -7.25 -6.09 6.47
CA PHE A 175 -7.82 -6.15 7.80
C PHE A 175 -6.75 -6.19 8.88
N LEU A 176 -5.75 -7.05 8.74
CA LEU A 176 -4.63 -7.15 9.69
C LEU A 176 -3.92 -5.80 9.88
N PHE A 177 -3.56 -5.13 8.79
CA PHE A 177 -2.86 -3.83 8.84
C PHE A 177 -3.73 -2.76 9.47
N THR A 178 -5.03 -2.71 9.16
CA THR A 178 -5.93 -1.74 9.78
C THR A 178 -6.05 -1.98 11.29
N ILE A 179 -6.06 -3.24 11.76
CA ILE A 179 -6.06 -3.55 13.20
C ILE A 179 -4.74 -3.13 13.87
N ILE A 180 -3.59 -3.43 13.25
CA ILE A 180 -2.28 -3.01 13.76
C ILE A 180 -2.22 -1.48 13.86
N PHE A 181 -2.65 -0.77 12.82
CA PHE A 181 -2.71 0.69 12.81
C PHE A 181 -3.68 1.22 13.87
N TYR A 182 -4.89 0.66 13.97
CA TYR A 182 -5.89 1.09 14.94
C TYR A 182 -5.38 0.95 16.39
N LYS A 183 -4.70 -0.16 16.71
CA LYS A 183 -4.18 -0.43 18.06
C LYS A 183 -2.87 0.30 18.36
N GLY A 184 -2.00 0.46 17.36
CA GLY A 184 -0.65 1.00 17.52
C GLY A 184 -0.50 2.49 17.17
N LYS A 185 -1.51 3.07 16.51
CA LYS A 185 -1.56 4.45 16.01
C LYS A 185 -0.43 4.83 15.04
N SER A 186 0.36 3.87 14.59
CA SER A 186 1.49 4.06 13.68
C SER A 186 1.33 3.20 12.44
N LEU A 187 1.55 3.80 11.28
CA LEU A 187 1.59 3.12 9.98
C LEU A 187 2.95 2.46 9.73
N LEU A 188 4.01 2.83 10.46
CA LEU A 188 5.37 2.37 10.15
C LEU A 188 5.50 0.84 10.08
N PRO A 189 4.93 0.04 11.00
CA PRO A 189 5.02 -1.41 10.88
C PRO A 189 4.34 -1.95 9.62
N CYS A 190 3.20 -1.36 9.25
CA CYS A 190 2.44 -1.76 8.06
C CYS A 190 3.20 -1.36 6.80
N ILE A 191 3.75 -0.14 6.75
CA ILE A 191 4.57 0.35 5.63
C ILE A 191 5.78 -0.57 5.43
N ILE A 192 6.53 -0.87 6.50
CA ILE A 192 7.72 -1.72 6.41
C ILE A 192 7.36 -3.11 5.90
N ALA A 193 6.34 -3.75 6.48
CA ALA A 193 5.94 -5.09 6.09
C ALA A 193 5.41 -5.13 4.65
N HIS A 194 4.55 -4.17 4.28
CA HIS A 194 3.98 -4.08 2.95
C HIS A 194 5.05 -3.83 1.89
N SER A 195 5.89 -2.81 2.09
CA SER A 195 7.01 -2.49 1.20
C SER A 195 7.96 -3.68 1.06
N PHE A 196 8.23 -4.43 2.13
CA PHE A 196 9.08 -5.62 2.08
C PHE A 196 8.43 -6.77 1.30
N VAL A 197 7.18 -7.10 1.57
CA VAL A 197 6.44 -8.15 0.83
C VAL A 197 6.41 -7.81 -0.65
N ASN A 198 6.08 -6.57 -1.01
CA ASN A 198 6.03 -6.16 -2.40
C ASN A 198 7.41 -6.21 -3.06
N SER A 199 8.44 -5.68 -2.40
CA SER A 199 9.79 -5.63 -2.98
C SER A 199 10.43 -7.00 -3.11
N SER A 200 10.23 -7.88 -2.12
CA SER A 200 10.83 -9.23 -2.11
C SER A 200 10.20 -10.17 -3.15
N SER A 201 9.02 -9.86 -3.67
CA SER A 201 8.34 -10.66 -4.70
C SER A 201 9.17 -10.83 -5.97
N VAL A 202 10.05 -9.87 -6.30
CA VAL A 202 10.95 -9.96 -7.47
C VAL A 202 11.93 -11.13 -7.37
N PHE A 203 12.19 -11.59 -6.14
CA PHE A 203 13.11 -12.70 -5.87
C PHE A 203 12.41 -14.04 -5.62
N ALA A 204 11.08 -14.05 -5.56
CA ALA A 204 10.32 -15.26 -5.20
C ALA A 204 10.39 -16.31 -6.31
N VAL A 205 10.63 -17.57 -5.95
CA VAL A 205 10.52 -18.71 -6.88
C VAL A 205 9.04 -19.06 -7.03
N GLU A 206 8.57 -19.13 -8.28
CA GLU A 206 7.19 -19.53 -8.64
C GLU A 206 6.94 -21.03 -8.45
#